data_AF-A0A9X7BSR2-F1
#
_entry.id   AF-A0A9X7BSR2-F1
#
_cell.length_a   1.000
_cell.length_b   1.000
_cell.length_c   1.000
_cell.angle_alpha   90.00
_cell.angle_beta   90.00
_cell.angle_gamma   90.00
#
_symmetry.space_group_name_H-M   'P 1'
#
loop_
_entity.id
_entity.type
_entity.pdbx_description
1 polymer ?
#
loop_
_entity_poly.entity_id
_entity_poly.type
_entity_poly.pdbx_seq_one_letter_code
_entity_poly.pdbx_strand_id
1 'polypeptide(L)'
;MELVTLYNANRHPVDLNNIDTQTFHKLKRNGWYTDSRTNLKFTMLNKRIKHDNKWYRVLVRFGTQGKDHLYRNTFQLSSPCPFLITECIPMDEKHEKWKDVKTYHGPKMGSVSGYLQNGLPYEVINEVNEDLVEYIVYA
;
A
#
# COMPACT_ATOMS: atom_id res chain seq x y z
N MET A 1 20.06 -15.53 4.85
CA MET A 1 19.69 -14.16 4.42
C MET A 1 18.17 -13.95 4.49
N GLU A 2 17.33 -14.98 4.32
CA GLU A 2 15.86 -14.89 4.36
C GLU A 2 15.25 -14.35 5.67
N LEU A 3 15.82 -14.68 6.84
CA LEU A 3 15.28 -14.23 8.14
C LEU A 3 15.37 -12.71 8.35
N VAL A 4 16.43 -12.06 7.85
CA VAL A 4 16.61 -10.60 7.94
C VAL A 4 15.64 -9.88 7.01
N THR A 5 15.45 -10.39 5.80
CA THR A 5 14.46 -9.89 4.84
C THR A 5 13.04 -10.01 5.40
N LEU A 6 12.68 -11.15 6.00
CA LEU A 6 11.40 -11.36 6.67
C LEU A 6 11.20 -10.42 7.88
N TYR A 7 12.26 -10.19 8.66
CA TYR A 7 12.21 -9.28 9.81
C TYR A 7 12.01 -7.82 9.38
N ASN A 8 12.77 -7.35 8.38
CA ASN A 8 12.64 -6.01 7.84
C ASN A 8 11.31 -5.80 7.13
N ALA A 9 10.79 -6.81 6.43
CA ALA A 9 9.49 -6.74 5.77
C ALA A 9 8.32 -6.66 6.78
N ASN A 10 8.48 -7.20 7.99
CA ASN A 10 7.44 -7.15 9.04
C ASN A 10 7.47 -5.84 9.86
N ARG A 11 8.52 -5.02 9.74
CA ARG A 11 8.56 -3.69 10.35
C ARG A 11 8.12 -2.67 9.31
N HIS A 12 7.09 -1.88 9.64
CA HIS A 12 6.77 -0.71 8.82
C HIS A 12 7.88 0.31 8.98
N PRO A 13 8.45 0.83 7.89
CA PRO A 13 9.49 1.84 7.96
C PRO A 13 8.94 3.23 8.33
N VAL A 14 7.63 3.35 8.60
CA VAL A 14 6.90 4.59 8.82
C VAL A 14 6.02 4.50 10.06
N ASP A 15 5.85 5.63 10.75
CA ASP A 15 4.82 5.77 11.76
C ASP A 15 3.43 5.67 11.10
N LEU A 16 2.55 4.89 11.72
CA LEU A 16 1.25 4.54 11.16
C LEU A 16 0.14 5.56 11.49
N ASN A 17 0.41 6.59 12.29
CA ASN A 17 -0.60 7.52 12.81
C ASN A 17 -0.27 8.97 12.44
N ASN A 18 -1.23 9.88 12.66
CA ASN A 18 -1.06 11.32 12.46
C ASN A 18 -0.58 11.71 11.05
N ILE A 19 -1.03 10.97 10.03
CA ILE A 19 -0.68 11.24 8.64
C ILE A 19 -1.52 12.42 8.14
N ASP A 20 -0.87 13.42 7.55
CA ASP A 20 -1.48 14.62 6.98
C ASP A 20 -2.01 14.37 5.56
N THR A 21 -3.07 15.09 5.19
CA THR A 21 -3.66 15.10 3.84
C THR A 21 -2.67 15.34 2.69
N GLN A 22 -1.57 16.08 2.94
CA GLN A 22 -0.49 16.29 1.97
C GLN A 22 0.11 14.99 1.44
N THR A 23 0.10 13.92 2.24
CA THR A 23 0.52 12.57 1.84
C THR A 23 -0.19 12.12 0.57
N PHE A 24 -1.50 12.37 0.46
CA PHE A 24 -2.28 11.95 -0.70
C PHE A 24 -1.89 12.71 -1.96
N HIS A 25 -1.54 13.99 -1.83
CA HIS A 25 -1.07 14.79 -2.96
C HIS A 25 0.29 14.30 -3.46
N LYS A 26 1.22 13.98 -2.55
CA LYS A 26 2.54 13.45 -2.90
C LYS A 26 2.46 12.07 -3.55
N LEU A 27 1.73 11.14 -2.93
CA LEU A 27 1.54 9.79 -3.49
C LEU A 27 0.88 9.84 -4.88
N LYS A 28 -0.14 10.68 -5.08
CA LYS A 28 -0.79 10.82 -6.39
C LYS A 28 0.13 11.34 -7.48
N ARG A 29 1.08 12.21 -7.14
CA ARG A 29 2.12 12.66 -8.08
C ARG A 29 3.08 11.52 -8.45
N ASN A 30 3.25 10.53 -7.58
CA ASN A 30 4.05 9.33 -7.83
C ASN A 30 3.23 8.12 -8.36
N GLY A 31 2.19 8.38 -9.15
CA GLY A 31 1.46 7.31 -9.83
C GLY A 31 0.54 6.47 -8.93
N TRP A 32 0.20 6.96 -7.74
CA TRP A 32 -0.91 6.40 -6.96
C TRP A 32 -2.25 7.03 -7.37
N TYR A 33 -3.31 6.24 -7.32
CA TYR A 33 -4.65 6.65 -7.74
C TYR A 33 -5.66 6.41 -6.63
N THR A 34 -6.67 7.28 -6.54
CA THR A 34 -7.78 7.08 -5.61
C THR A 34 -8.59 5.85 -6.04
N ASP A 35 -8.79 4.91 -5.11
CA ASP A 35 -9.67 3.77 -5.33
C ASP A 35 -11.13 4.20 -5.13
N SER A 36 -12.03 3.69 -5.98
CA SER A 36 -13.46 4.03 -5.96
C SER A 36 -14.17 3.66 -4.66
N ARG A 37 -13.60 2.76 -3.85
CA ARG A 37 -14.14 2.35 -2.55
C ARG A 37 -13.85 3.34 -1.42
N THR A 38 -13.08 4.40 -1.69
CA THR A 38 -12.85 5.52 -0.76
C THR A 38 -14.17 6.12 -0.25
N ASN A 39 -14.24 6.47 1.02
CA ASN A 39 -15.41 7.13 1.63
C ASN A 39 -15.00 8.08 2.77
N LEU A 40 -15.98 8.62 3.50
CA LEU A 40 -15.73 9.58 4.59
C LEU A 40 -14.88 9.02 5.75
N LYS A 41 -14.90 7.71 5.97
CA LYS A 41 -14.17 7.05 7.07
C LYS A 41 -12.76 6.65 6.68
N PHE A 42 -12.44 6.56 5.40
CA PHE A 42 -11.12 6.17 4.94
C PHE A 42 -10.86 6.56 3.48
N THR A 43 -9.61 6.90 3.20
CA THR A 43 -9.09 7.07 1.84
C THR A 43 -8.31 5.83 1.42
N MET A 44 -8.59 5.31 0.22
CA MET A 44 -7.86 4.19 -0.36
C MET A 44 -7.11 4.65 -1.60
N LEU A 45 -5.81 4.34 -1.64
CA LEU A 45 -4.97 4.59 -2.80
C LEU A 45 -4.50 3.26 -3.39
N ASN A 46 -4.37 3.19 -4.71
CA ASN A 46 -3.81 2.03 -5.38
C ASN A 46 -2.75 2.42 -6.41
N LYS A 47 -1.77 1.55 -6.62
CA LYS A 47 -0.72 1.67 -7.62
C LYS A 47 -0.54 0.31 -8.29
N ARG A 48 -0.15 0.30 -9.56
CA ARG A 48 0.20 -0.92 -10.29
C ARG A 48 1.70 -0.96 -10.54
N ILE A 49 2.32 -2.06 -10.18
CA ILE A 49 3.77 -2.29 -10.28
C ILE A 49 3.98 -3.45 -11.24
N LYS A 50 4.89 -3.27 -12.22
CA LYS A 50 5.29 -4.34 -13.13
C LYS A 50 6.62 -4.92 -12.66
N HIS A 51 6.67 -6.22 -12.42
CA HIS A 51 7.89 -6.93 -12.03
C HIS A 51 7.93 -8.31 -12.69
N ASP A 52 9.06 -8.69 -13.31
CA ASP A 52 9.24 -9.95 -14.05
C ASP A 52 8.08 -10.32 -14.99
N ASN A 53 7.64 -9.33 -15.77
CA ASN A 53 6.52 -9.43 -16.72
C ASN A 53 5.15 -9.78 -16.11
N LYS A 54 5.02 -9.67 -14.79
CA LYS A 54 3.74 -9.74 -14.07
C LYS A 54 3.34 -8.36 -13.56
N TRP A 55 2.03 -8.16 -13.38
CA TRP A 55 1.49 -6.94 -12.81
C TRP A 55 0.96 -7.20 -11.41
N TYR A 56 1.21 -6.25 -10.52
CA TYR A 56 0.78 -6.28 -9.13
C TYR A 56 0.02 -5.00 -8.83
N ARG A 57 -1.23 -5.12 -8.41
CA ARG A 57 -2.00 -4.03 -7.85
C ARG A 57 -1.74 -3.98 -6.35
N VAL A 58 -1.19 -2.86 -5.89
CA VAL A 58 -1.04 -2.53 -4.48
C VAL A 58 -2.17 -1.61 -4.08
N LEU A 59 -2.75 -1.84 -2.91
CA LEU A 59 -3.84 -1.06 -2.34
C LEU A 59 -3.50 -0.69 -0.91
N VAL A 60 -3.43 0.60 -0.60
CA VAL A 60 -3.16 1.14 0.74
C VAL A 60 -4.41 1.81 1.28
N ARG A 61 -4.74 1.56 2.55
CA ARG A 61 -5.90 2.15 3.23
C ARG A 61 -5.46 3.09 4.36
N PHE A 62 -5.91 4.34 4.27
CA PHE A 62 -5.75 5.40 5.26
C PHE A 62 -7.09 5.62 5.98
N GLY A 63 -7.21 5.16 7.22
CA GLY A 63 -8.38 5.41 8.07
C GLY A 63 -8.37 6.84 8.63
N THR A 64 -9.52 7.50 8.65
CA THR A 64 -9.64 8.83 9.28
C THR A 64 -9.49 8.70 10.79
N GLN A 65 -8.55 9.44 11.39
CA GLN A 65 -8.30 9.43 12.83
C GLN A 65 -8.97 10.61 13.56
N GLY A 66 -9.33 11.67 12.82
CA GLY A 66 -10.03 12.83 13.37
C GLY A 66 -9.37 14.13 12.90
N LYS A 67 -9.36 15.13 13.78
CA LYS A 67 -8.67 16.40 13.54
C LYS A 67 -7.50 16.58 14.51
N ASP A 68 -6.42 17.19 14.05
CA ASP A 68 -5.31 17.63 14.90
C ASP A 68 -5.65 18.92 15.68
N HIS A 69 -4.68 19.43 16.43
CA HIS A 69 -4.77 20.67 17.20
C HIS A 69 -4.92 21.93 16.32
N LEU A 70 -4.65 21.84 15.01
CA LEU A 70 -4.84 22.89 14.01
C LEU A 70 -6.10 22.66 13.16
N TYR A 71 -7.00 21.78 13.60
CA TYR A 71 -8.25 21.41 12.91
C TYR A 71 -8.08 20.77 11.52
N ARG A 72 -6.89 20.24 11.19
CA ARG A 72 -6.62 19.48 9.97
C ARG A 72 -6.99 18.01 10.16
N ASN A 73 -7.49 17.36 9.10
CA ASN A 73 -7.81 15.94 9.16
C ASN A 73 -6.53 15.10 9.25
N THR A 74 -6.48 14.18 10.22
CA THR A 74 -5.41 13.21 10.38
C THR A 74 -5.86 11.81 9.99
N PHE A 75 -4.91 11.02 9.52
CA PHE A 75 -5.13 9.66 9.05
C PHE A 75 -4.18 8.67 9.71
N GLN A 76 -4.59 7.41 9.69
CA GLN A 76 -3.79 6.29 10.15
C GLN A 76 -3.76 5.17 9.11
N LEU A 77 -2.65 4.46 9.05
CA LEU A 77 -2.45 3.26 8.24
C LEU A 77 -2.86 2.01 9.02
N SER A 78 -3.20 0.95 8.28
CA SER A 78 -3.56 -0.33 8.90
C SER A 78 -2.31 -1.04 9.46
N SER A 79 -2.44 -1.64 10.63
CA SER A 79 -1.43 -2.51 11.25
C SER A 79 -1.95 -3.95 11.30
N PRO A 80 -1.10 -5.00 11.17
CA PRO A 80 0.34 -4.96 10.95
C PRO A 80 0.77 -4.92 9.47
N CYS A 81 -0.10 -4.59 8.51
CA CYS A 81 0.30 -4.32 7.13
C CYS A 81 -0.62 -3.26 6.51
N PRO A 82 -0.07 -2.13 6.02
CA PRO A 82 -0.87 -1.02 5.52
C PRO A 82 -1.36 -1.23 4.08
N PHE A 83 -0.87 -2.27 3.40
CA PHE A 83 -1.21 -2.58 2.02
C PHE A 83 -1.77 -4.00 1.83
N LEU A 84 -2.52 -4.15 0.75
CA LEU A 84 -2.93 -5.41 0.12
C LEU A 84 -2.31 -5.47 -1.27
N ILE A 85 -1.78 -6.63 -1.67
CA ILE A 85 -1.15 -6.83 -2.97
C ILE A 85 -1.85 -7.95 -3.71
N THR A 86 -2.20 -7.70 -4.98
CA THR A 86 -2.91 -8.64 -5.84
C THR A 86 -2.21 -8.72 -7.19
N GLU A 87 -1.81 -9.92 -7.62
CA GLU A 87 -1.41 -10.17 -9.01
C GLU A 87 -2.62 -9.87 -9.91
N CYS A 88 -2.40 -9.11 -10.96
CA CYS A 88 -3.43 -8.74 -11.92
C CYS A 88 -2.90 -8.88 -13.35
N ILE A 89 -3.82 -8.94 -14.31
CA ILE A 89 -3.50 -8.94 -15.73
C ILE A 89 -4.35 -7.88 -16.44
N PRO A 90 -3.78 -7.16 -17.43
CA PRO A 90 -4.57 -6.30 -18.28
C PRO A 90 -5.52 -7.17 -19.12
N MET A 91 -6.76 -6.72 -19.28
CA MET A 91 -7.78 -7.40 -20.09
C MET A 91 -7.89 -6.84 -21.51
N ASP A 92 -7.21 -5.73 -21.77
CA ASP A 92 -7.15 -5.06 -23.06
C ASP A 92 -5.73 -4.59 -23.34
N GLU A 93 -5.41 -4.37 -24.62
CA GLU A 93 -4.09 -3.89 -25.05
C GLU A 93 -3.78 -2.46 -24.56
N LYS A 94 -4.82 -1.68 -24.26
CA LYS A 94 -4.72 -0.32 -23.74
C LYS A 94 -4.49 -0.26 -22.22
N HIS A 95 -4.56 -1.40 -21.53
CA HIS A 95 -4.44 -1.50 -20.08
C HIS A 95 -5.46 -0.63 -19.30
N GLU A 96 -6.66 -0.44 -19.85
CA GLU A 96 -7.76 0.28 -19.20
C GLU A 96 -8.53 -0.66 -18.26
N LYS A 97 -8.66 -1.94 -18.64
CA LYS A 97 -9.34 -2.96 -17.85
C LYS A 97 -8.36 -3.95 -17.25
N TRP A 98 -8.62 -4.35 -16.02
CA TRP A 98 -7.74 -5.23 -15.25
C TRP A 98 -8.53 -6.32 -14.57
N LYS A 99 -7.98 -7.53 -14.58
CA LYS A 99 -8.50 -8.67 -13.85
C LYS A 99 -7.57 -9.01 -12.71
N ASP A 100 -8.10 -9.06 -11.50
CA ASP A 100 -7.39 -9.59 -10.33
C ASP A 100 -7.30 -11.12 -10.47
N VAL A 101 -6.10 -11.67 -10.32
CA VAL A 101 -5.79 -13.11 -10.53
C VAL A 101 -5.55 -13.80 -9.20
N LYS A 102 -4.65 -13.25 -8.38
CA LYS A 102 -4.24 -13.84 -7.10
C LYS A 102 -3.98 -12.75 -6.08
N THR A 103 -4.70 -12.77 -4.97
CA THR A 103 -4.43 -11.88 -3.84
C THR A 103 -3.43 -12.52 -2.88
N TYR A 104 -2.42 -11.77 -2.48
CA TYR A 104 -1.42 -12.19 -1.50
C TYR A 104 -1.82 -11.68 -0.11
N HIS A 105 -1.74 -12.55 0.89
CA HIS A 105 -1.95 -12.18 2.28
C HIS A 105 -1.14 -13.08 3.21
N GLY A 106 -0.89 -12.57 4.42
CA GLY A 106 -0.37 -13.34 5.55
C GLY A 106 -1.27 -14.52 5.96
N PRO A 107 -0.73 -15.54 6.67
CA PRO A 107 -1.56 -16.54 7.37
C PRO A 107 -2.44 -15.91 8.47
N LYS A 108 -2.01 -14.76 9.00
CA LYS A 108 -2.89 -13.80 9.69
C LYS A 108 -3.05 -12.58 8.79
N MET A 109 -4.27 -12.05 8.67
CA MET A 109 -4.47 -10.75 8.00
C MET A 109 -3.49 -9.73 8.59
N GLY A 110 -2.75 -9.08 7.71
CA GLY A 110 -1.78 -8.05 8.09
C GLY A 110 -0.34 -8.51 8.34
N SER A 111 0.01 -9.80 8.20
CA SER A 111 1.42 -10.21 8.28
C SER A 111 2.09 -10.18 6.91
N VAL A 112 3.21 -9.47 6.78
CA VAL A 112 3.99 -9.36 5.52
C VAL A 112 4.71 -10.68 5.21
N SER A 113 5.06 -11.48 6.22
CA SER A 113 5.76 -12.76 6.01
C SER A 113 5.02 -13.73 5.10
N GLY A 114 3.69 -13.76 5.13
CA GLY A 114 2.95 -14.64 4.23
C GLY A 114 2.90 -14.15 2.79
N TYR A 115 3.22 -12.88 2.49
CA TYR A 115 3.37 -12.43 1.11
C TYR A 115 4.58 -13.12 0.46
N LEU A 116 5.73 -13.09 1.14
CA LEU A 116 6.96 -13.72 0.68
C LEU A 116 6.82 -15.24 0.60
N GLN A 117 6.22 -15.88 1.62
CA GLN A 117 5.96 -17.33 1.60
C GLN A 117 5.04 -17.75 0.44
N ASN A 118 4.12 -16.87 0.02
CA ASN A 118 3.22 -17.13 -1.11
C ASN A 118 3.84 -16.78 -2.48
N GLY A 119 5.13 -16.43 -2.52
CA GLY A 119 5.88 -16.14 -3.73
C GLY A 119 5.68 -14.73 -4.28
N LEU A 120 5.31 -13.76 -3.44
CA LEU A 120 5.36 -12.36 -3.87
C LEU A 120 6.83 -11.91 -3.94
N PRO A 121 7.28 -11.27 -5.03
CA PRO A 121 8.61 -10.69 -5.11
C PRO A 121 8.81 -9.62 -4.02
N TYR A 122 9.99 -9.63 -3.38
CA TYR A 122 10.31 -8.69 -2.32
C TYR A 122 10.37 -7.25 -2.85
N GLU A 123 10.79 -7.08 -4.10
CA GLU A 123 10.94 -5.82 -4.81
C GLU A 123 9.61 -5.06 -4.89
N VAL A 124 8.49 -5.77 -5.05
CA VAL A 124 7.15 -5.16 -5.03
C VAL A 124 6.82 -4.60 -3.65
N ILE A 125 7.22 -5.30 -2.58
CA ILE A 125 7.03 -4.82 -1.20
C ILE A 125 7.97 -3.64 -0.93
N ASN A 126 9.22 -3.72 -1.41
CA ASN A 126 10.22 -2.70 -1.20
C ASN A 126 9.83 -1.37 -1.87
N GLU A 127 9.37 -1.40 -3.12
CA GLU A 127 8.90 -0.19 -3.82
C GLU A 127 7.75 0.50 -3.07
N VAL A 128 6.81 -0.28 -2.53
CA VAL A 128 5.71 0.27 -1.72
C VAL A 128 6.24 0.90 -0.44
N ASN A 129 7.18 0.24 0.23
CA ASN A 129 7.79 0.76 1.44
C ASN A 129 8.59 2.04 1.18
N GLU A 130 9.36 2.10 0.10
CA GLU A 130 10.09 3.30 -0.34
C GLU A 130 9.13 4.46 -0.61
N ASP A 131 8.03 4.22 -1.34
CA ASP A 131 7.00 5.22 -1.57
C ASP A 131 6.38 5.75 -0.26
N LEU A 132 6.10 4.85 0.70
CA LEU A 132 5.54 5.25 2.00
C LEU A 132 6.55 6.08 2.81
N VAL A 133 7.83 5.70 2.81
CA VAL A 133 8.90 6.44 3.51
C VAL A 133 9.09 7.83 2.92
N GLU A 134 9.10 7.94 1.59
CA GLU A 134 9.38 9.20 0.91
C GLU A 134 8.22 10.19 0.98
N TYR A 135 6.97 9.69 0.88
CA TYR A 135 5.81 10.53 0.60
C TYR A 135 4.83 10.71 1.77
N ILE A 136 4.97 9.95 2.87
CA ILE A 136 4.18 10.23 4.07
C ILE A 136 4.61 11.56 4.69
N VAL A 137 3.62 12.39 4.97
CA VAL A 137 3.74 13.65 5.70
C VAL A 137 2.96 13.51 6.99
N TYR A 138 3.55 13.93 8.10
CA TYR A 138 2.92 13.90 9.42
C TYR A 138 2.33 15.27 9.77
N ALA A 139 1.22 15.26 10.52
CA ALA A 139 0.50 16.43 10.98
C ALA A 139 1.12 17.02 12.25
#